data_AF-A0A2V8HR27-F1
#
_entry.id   AF-A0A2V8HR27-F1
#
_cell.length_a   1.000
_cell.length_b   1.000
_cell.length_c   1.000
_cell.angle_alpha   90.00
_cell.angle_beta   90.00
_cell.angle_gamma   90.00
#
_symmetry.space_group_name_H-M   'P 1'
#
loop_
_entity.id
_entity.type
_entity.pdbx_description
1 polymer ?
#
loop_
_entity_poly.entity_id
_entity_poly.type
_entity_poly.pdbx_seq_one_letter_code
_entity_poly.pdbx_strand_id
1 'polypeptide(L)'
;MAKTDLKQDQGGFRAGGPIMIPGLLDGHNRAFFFVNYEEFRQPSGLTRDRTILNPAAMNGNFTYSGGTVNVLTLAAANGQVSTIDPTIAKIMQDITAATSGGAIQTIDANLNRFSFNVPTQSIRHYPTFRLDYNVNSANRASFAYNYQKFTDYPDTLNNFEQSFPGFPVAAGQASIRLGWSGSVRSTLKANLVNEARVGYSGAPVKFFDELNVGMFTGSLVPQQGFSLRFPSVNSNLQSPGPAPAPQSRNANSTLIEDTVTWLKGAHSISMGGTFTQYDIWAKNSMLVPQISFSVLTSDPASGLFTAANFPGASSANITAAQNLYALLTGRVSAITSDARLDEQSGQ
;
A
#
# COMPACT_ATOMS: atom_id res chain seq x y z
N MET A 1 2.68 10.59 25.12
CA MET A 1 2.20 10.65 23.72
C MET A 1 0.71 10.90 23.75
N ALA A 2 0.18 11.74 22.85
CA ALA A 2 -1.27 11.94 22.76
C ALA A 2 -1.96 10.61 22.39
N LYS A 3 -3.16 10.37 22.92
CA LYS A 3 -3.97 9.19 22.57
C LYS A 3 -4.23 9.22 21.07
N THR A 4 -4.11 8.07 20.41
CA THR A 4 -4.49 7.94 19.00
C THR A 4 -6.00 8.12 18.88
N ASP A 5 -6.43 9.10 18.10
CA ASP A 5 -7.85 9.34 17.86
C ASP A 5 -8.42 8.25 16.95
N LEU A 6 -9.64 7.81 17.25
CA LEU A 6 -10.48 7.03 16.36
C LEU A 6 -11.78 7.81 16.24
N LYS A 7 -11.97 8.50 15.13
CA LYS A 7 -13.18 9.28 14.87
C LYS A 7 -13.77 8.83 13.53
N GLN A 8 -15.10 8.77 13.45
CA GLN A 8 -15.80 8.51 12.21
C GLN A 8 -16.87 9.59 12.03
N ASP A 9 -16.69 10.42 11.00
CA ASP A 9 -17.69 11.37 10.56
C ASP A 9 -18.43 10.75 9.36
N GLN A 10 -19.76 10.68 9.45
CA GLN A 10 -20.60 10.13 8.39
C GLN A 10 -21.59 11.19 7.91
N GLY A 11 -21.68 11.35 6.60
CA GLY A 11 -22.63 12.24 5.94
C GLY A 11 -23.27 11.57 4.75
N GLY A 12 -24.43 12.06 4.32
CA GLY A 12 -25.10 11.50 3.16
C GLY A 12 -26.49 12.06 2.91
N PHE A 13 -27.04 11.73 1.76
CA PHE A 13 -28.43 12.00 1.41
C PHE A 13 -28.98 10.90 0.53
N ARG A 14 -30.30 10.77 0.52
CA ARG A 14 -31.02 9.91 -0.41
C ARG A 14 -32.23 10.64 -0.95
N ALA A 15 -32.52 10.44 -2.23
CA ALA A 15 -33.70 10.99 -2.87
C ALA A 15 -34.23 9.98 -3.89
N GLY A 16 -35.54 9.94 -4.07
CA GLY A 16 -36.16 9.09 -5.07
C GLY A 16 -37.61 9.46 -5.28
N GLY A 17 -38.15 9.07 -6.43
CA GLY A 17 -39.50 9.42 -6.82
C GLY A 17 -39.71 9.27 -8.33
N PRO A 18 -40.89 9.67 -8.82
CA PRO A 18 -41.15 9.72 -10.26
C PRO A 18 -40.23 10.75 -10.94
N ILE A 19 -39.76 10.44 -12.14
CA ILE A 19 -38.96 11.37 -12.95
C ILE A 19 -39.90 12.35 -13.65
N MET A 20 -39.77 13.63 -13.31
CA MET A 20 -40.59 14.70 -13.88
C MET A 20 -39.68 15.64 -14.69
N ILE A 21 -39.87 15.68 -16.01
CA ILE A 21 -39.18 16.63 -16.89
C ILE A 21 -40.25 17.49 -17.56
N PRO A 22 -40.40 18.78 -17.18
CA PRO A 22 -41.45 19.65 -17.71
C PRO A 22 -41.47 19.66 -19.24
N GLY A 23 -42.64 19.42 -19.83
CA GLY A 23 -42.83 19.38 -21.28
C GLY A 23 -42.28 18.15 -22.01
N LEU A 24 -41.60 17.22 -21.31
CA LEU A 24 -40.97 16.05 -21.93
C LEU A 24 -41.41 14.71 -21.32
N LEU A 25 -41.53 14.62 -19.99
CA LEU A 25 -41.86 13.36 -19.31
C LEU A 25 -42.62 13.60 -18.00
N ASP A 26 -43.82 12.99 -17.92
CA ASP A 26 -44.51 12.73 -16.66
C ASP A 26 -44.23 11.27 -16.24
N GLY A 27 -43.43 11.10 -15.19
CA GLY A 27 -42.94 9.82 -14.72
C GLY A 27 -43.90 9.08 -13.78
N HIS A 28 -45.05 9.65 -13.41
CA HIS A 28 -45.99 8.94 -12.52
C HIS A 28 -46.38 7.59 -13.11
N ASN A 29 -46.20 6.52 -12.33
CA ASN A 29 -46.42 5.12 -12.74
C ASN A 29 -45.56 4.65 -13.94
N ARG A 30 -44.60 5.45 -14.40
CA ARG A 30 -43.85 5.18 -15.63
C ARG A 30 -42.35 5.15 -15.42
N ALA A 31 -41.77 6.14 -14.75
CA ALA A 31 -40.32 6.29 -14.64
C ALA A 31 -39.96 6.74 -13.23
N PHE A 32 -39.08 6.00 -12.56
CA PHE A 32 -38.68 6.25 -11.19
C PHE A 32 -37.17 6.27 -11.08
N PHE A 33 -36.65 7.17 -10.25
CA PHE A 33 -35.24 7.20 -9.89
C PHE A 33 -35.06 7.01 -8.39
N PHE A 34 -33.88 6.55 -8.02
CA PHE A 34 -33.37 6.59 -6.66
C PHE A 34 -31.89 6.91 -6.71
N VAL A 35 -31.46 7.86 -5.88
CA VAL A 35 -30.07 8.22 -5.65
C VAL A 35 -29.79 8.13 -4.16
N ASN A 36 -28.61 7.60 -3.83
CA ASN A 36 -28.06 7.60 -2.49
C ASN A 36 -26.61 8.08 -2.59
N TYR A 37 -26.19 8.87 -1.62
CA TYR A 37 -24.79 9.22 -1.42
C TYR A 37 -24.49 9.08 0.06
N GLU A 38 -23.47 8.29 0.37
CA GLU A 38 -22.91 8.19 1.71
C GLU A 38 -21.41 8.47 1.64
N GLU A 39 -20.91 9.14 2.66
CA GLU A 39 -19.51 9.45 2.84
C GLU A 39 -19.09 9.13 4.26
N PHE A 40 -17.93 8.49 4.41
CA PHE A 40 -17.31 8.23 5.70
C PHE A 40 -15.92 8.83 5.71
N ARG A 41 -15.61 9.64 6.72
CA ARG A 41 -14.26 10.12 7.03
C ARG A 41 -13.84 9.52 8.34
N GLN A 42 -12.81 8.70 8.30
CA GLN A 42 -12.33 7.89 9.41
C GLN A 42 -10.87 8.20 9.70
N PRO A 43 -10.53 9.39 10.26
CA PRO A 43 -9.19 9.62 10.76
C PRO A 43 -8.89 8.66 11.91
N SER A 44 -7.71 8.06 11.87
CA SER A 44 -7.18 7.19 12.90
C SER A 44 -5.72 7.53 13.20
N GLY A 45 -5.16 6.93 14.24
CA GLY A 45 -3.74 7.02 14.54
C GLY A 45 -3.18 5.69 14.98
N LEU A 46 -1.89 5.47 14.72
CA LEU A 46 -1.14 4.31 15.19
C LEU A 46 0.19 4.77 15.80
N THR A 47 0.58 4.20 16.92
CA THR A 47 1.94 4.38 17.44
C THR A 47 2.89 3.43 16.72
N ARG A 48 3.98 3.97 16.18
CA ARG A 48 5.06 3.22 15.54
C ARG A 48 6.31 3.27 16.37
N ASP A 49 6.96 2.11 16.46
CA ASP A 49 8.28 1.94 17.06
C ASP A 49 9.31 1.69 15.96
N ARG A 50 10.37 2.49 15.95
CA ARG A 50 11.50 2.38 15.01
C ARG A 50 12.77 2.10 15.76
N THR A 51 13.43 1.01 15.41
CA THR A 51 14.77 0.72 15.92
C THR A 51 15.80 1.56 15.17
N ILE A 52 16.61 2.31 15.92
CA ILE A 52 17.65 3.20 15.40
C ILE A 52 18.97 2.94 16.13
N LEU A 53 20.09 3.30 15.49
CA LEU A 53 21.37 3.35 16.19
C LEU A 53 21.35 4.42 17.28
N ASN A 54 22.04 4.16 18.39
CA ASN A 54 22.34 5.21 19.36
C ASN A 54 23.53 6.08 18.89
N PRO A 55 23.78 7.25 19.52
CA PRO A 55 24.86 8.14 19.11
C PRO A 55 26.27 7.51 19.13
N ALA A 56 26.54 6.57 20.04
CA ALA A 56 27.84 5.90 20.10
C ALA A 56 28.03 4.96 18.90
N ALA A 57 27.02 4.14 18.59
CA ALA A 57 27.03 3.22 17.45
C ALA A 57 27.07 3.97 16.11
N MET A 58 26.41 5.12 15.98
CA MET A 58 26.52 5.99 14.80
C MET A 58 27.96 6.45 14.52
N ASN A 59 28.80 6.54 15.55
CA ASN A 59 30.23 6.87 15.45
C ASN A 59 31.14 5.61 15.39
N GLY A 60 30.56 4.44 15.17
CA GLY A 60 31.28 3.17 15.03
C GLY A 60 31.57 2.43 16.33
N ASN A 61 31.15 2.93 17.50
CA ASN A 61 31.35 2.20 18.76
C ASN A 61 30.34 1.07 18.90
N PHE A 62 30.79 -0.17 18.69
CA PHE A 62 30.00 -1.37 18.95
C PHE A 62 30.28 -1.91 20.35
N THR A 63 29.27 -1.93 21.21
CA THR A 63 29.37 -2.36 22.60
C THR A 63 28.66 -3.70 22.82
N TYR A 64 29.34 -4.62 23.51
CA TYR A 64 28.85 -5.93 23.89
C TYR A 64 29.36 -6.28 25.30
N SER A 65 28.98 -7.43 25.85
CA SER A 65 29.33 -7.82 27.23
C SER A 65 30.83 -7.85 27.53
N GLY A 66 31.67 -8.11 26.53
CA GLY A 66 33.13 -8.16 26.66
C GLY A 66 33.84 -6.81 26.46
N GLY A 67 33.11 -5.74 26.11
CA GLY A 67 33.68 -4.40 25.94
C GLY A 67 33.11 -3.63 24.75
N THR A 68 33.81 -2.58 24.36
CA THR A 68 33.47 -1.73 23.21
C THR A 68 34.61 -1.75 22.21
N VAL A 69 34.28 -2.00 20.94
CA VAL A 69 35.22 -1.93 19.81
C VAL A 69 34.71 -0.88 18.84
N ASN A 70 35.56 0.10 18.49
CA ASN A 70 35.23 1.02 17.40
C ASN A 70 35.56 0.34 16.06
N VAL A 71 34.53 0.02 15.27
CA VAL A 71 34.70 -0.72 14.02
C VAL A 71 35.46 0.06 12.95
N LEU A 72 35.43 1.40 13.00
CA LEU A 72 36.15 2.27 12.07
C LEU A 72 37.63 2.37 12.44
N THR A 73 37.95 2.46 13.74
CA THR A 73 39.33 2.41 14.23
C THR A 73 39.97 1.05 13.95
N LEU A 74 39.24 -0.05 14.17
CA LEU A 74 39.69 -1.40 13.83
C LEU A 74 39.99 -1.52 12.33
N ALA A 75 39.11 -0.97 11.48
CA ALA A 75 39.31 -0.95 10.03
C ALA A 75 40.55 -0.14 9.63
N ALA A 76 40.75 1.05 10.23
CA ALA A 76 41.91 1.91 9.95
C ALA A 76 43.24 1.18 10.26
N ALA A 77 43.30 0.49 11.41
CA ALA A 77 44.48 -0.26 11.83
C ALA A 77 44.83 -1.44 10.90
N ASN A 78 43.89 -1.87 10.07
CA ASN A 78 44.03 -3.02 9.16
C ASN A 78 43.94 -2.62 7.68
N GLY A 79 44.11 -1.33 7.36
CA GLY A 79 44.11 -0.84 5.97
C GLY A 79 42.77 -0.98 5.24
N GLN A 80 41.67 -1.09 5.99
CA GLN A 80 40.31 -1.13 5.45
C GLN A 80 39.66 0.26 5.49
N VAL A 81 38.57 0.45 4.74
CA VAL A 81 37.80 1.71 4.74
C VAL A 81 37.39 2.07 6.17
N SER A 82 37.79 3.25 6.64
CA SER A 82 37.59 3.66 8.04
C SER A 82 36.83 4.99 8.18
N THR A 83 36.28 5.50 7.08
CA THR A 83 35.48 6.72 7.05
C THR A 83 34.01 6.39 6.87
N ILE A 84 33.14 7.12 7.55
CA ILE A 84 31.69 6.98 7.36
C ILE A 84 31.34 7.47 5.94
N ASP A 85 30.53 6.69 5.23
CA ASP A 85 30.00 7.08 3.93
C ASP A 85 29.18 8.39 4.05
N PRO A 86 29.44 9.41 3.22
CA PRO A 86 28.76 10.71 3.33
C PRO A 86 27.23 10.62 3.19
N THR A 87 26.71 9.72 2.35
CA THR A 87 25.27 9.51 2.20
C THR A 87 24.67 8.91 3.47
N ILE A 88 25.31 7.87 4.03
CA ILE A 88 24.86 7.26 5.28
C ILE A 88 24.96 8.24 6.45
N ALA A 89 26.04 9.02 6.54
CA ALA A 89 26.20 10.06 7.57
C ALA A 89 25.04 11.07 7.52
N LYS A 90 24.69 11.55 6.32
CA LYS A 90 23.56 12.48 6.13
C LYS A 90 22.23 11.85 6.52
N ILE A 91 21.98 10.59 6.15
CA ILE A 91 20.74 9.89 6.51
C ILE A 91 20.64 9.70 8.02
N MET A 92 21.72 9.33 8.70
CA MET A 92 21.74 9.20 10.17
C MET A 92 21.49 10.56 10.86
N GLN A 93 22.02 11.64 10.31
CA GLN A 93 21.72 13.01 10.76
C GLN A 93 20.24 13.35 10.60
N ASP A 94 19.64 13.03 9.44
CA ASP A 94 18.22 13.27 9.17
C ASP A 94 17.31 12.43 10.08
N ILE A 95 17.67 11.16 10.33
CA ILE A 95 16.97 10.30 11.30
C ILE A 95 17.00 10.96 12.68
N THR A 96 18.18 11.39 13.14
CA THR A 96 18.35 12.04 14.44
C THR A 96 17.48 13.30 14.54
N ALA A 97 17.47 14.15 13.52
CA ALA A 97 16.64 15.35 13.48
C ALA A 97 15.13 15.04 13.54
N ALA A 98 14.69 13.97 12.88
CA ALA A 98 13.29 13.53 12.87
C ALA A 98 12.80 12.95 14.21
N THR A 99 13.70 12.65 15.16
CA THR A 99 13.33 12.08 16.45
C THR A 99 12.84 13.09 17.51
N SER A 100 12.95 14.38 17.24
CA SER A 100 12.63 15.46 18.20
C SER A 100 11.17 15.47 18.72
N GLY A 101 10.23 14.91 17.95
CA GLY A 101 8.79 14.89 18.26
C GLY A 101 8.25 13.61 18.92
N GLY A 102 9.11 12.65 19.27
CA GLY A 102 8.69 11.36 19.84
C GLY A 102 9.50 10.94 21.07
N ALA A 103 9.22 9.73 21.56
CA ALA A 103 9.93 9.17 22.71
C ALA A 103 11.11 8.33 22.26
N ILE A 104 12.24 8.42 22.97
CA ILE A 104 13.41 7.57 22.74
C ILE A 104 13.63 6.70 23.98
N GLN A 105 13.76 5.40 23.78
CA GLN A 105 14.09 4.43 24.81
C GLN A 105 15.33 3.64 24.39
N THR A 106 16.34 3.54 25.25
CA THR A 106 17.46 2.62 25.03
C THR A 106 16.98 1.18 25.13
N ILE A 107 17.27 0.38 24.10
CA ILE A 107 16.85 -1.04 24.05
C ILE A 107 18.04 -1.99 24.18
N ASP A 108 19.24 -1.57 23.77
CA ASP A 108 20.50 -2.25 24.08
C ASP A 108 21.68 -1.25 24.07
N ALA A 109 22.91 -1.75 24.22
CA ALA A 109 24.12 -0.92 24.27
C ALA A 109 24.46 -0.17 22.95
N ASN A 110 23.82 -0.52 21.83
CA ASN A 110 24.04 0.02 20.48
C ASN A 110 22.79 0.68 19.89
N LEU A 111 21.60 0.36 20.39
CA LEU A 111 20.33 0.69 19.79
C LEU A 111 19.38 1.44 20.73
N ASN A 112 18.63 2.35 20.13
CA ASN A 112 17.45 2.95 20.73
C ASN A 112 16.20 2.56 19.95
N ARG A 113 15.05 2.64 20.61
CA ARG A 113 13.72 2.64 20.01
C ARG A 113 13.17 4.04 20.03
N PHE A 114 12.79 4.52 18.86
CA PHE A 114 12.07 5.78 18.66
C PHE A 114 10.59 5.49 18.45
N SER A 115 9.73 6.05 19.30
CA SER A 115 8.28 5.86 19.24
C SER A 115 7.57 7.17 18.88
N PHE A 116 6.71 7.13 17.87
CA PHE A 116 5.93 8.29 17.42
C PHE A 116 4.55 7.88 16.91
N ASN A 117 3.61 8.83 16.88
CA ASN A 117 2.26 8.60 16.36
C ASN A 117 2.20 8.94 14.87
N VAL A 118 1.55 8.06 14.10
CA VAL A 118 1.28 8.23 12.68
C VAL A 118 -0.22 8.48 12.49
N PRO A 119 -0.63 9.70 12.12
CA PRO A 119 -2.01 9.96 11.73
C PRO A 119 -2.30 9.29 10.39
N THR A 120 -3.46 8.67 10.27
CA THR A 120 -3.98 8.02 9.06
C THR A 120 -5.33 8.62 8.72
N GLN A 121 -5.59 8.84 7.44
CA GLN A 121 -6.87 9.32 6.93
C GLN A 121 -7.49 8.27 6.03
N SER A 122 -8.66 7.78 6.40
CA SER A 122 -9.51 6.93 5.56
C SER A 122 -10.71 7.74 5.10
N ILE A 123 -10.96 7.79 3.80
CA ILE A 123 -12.17 8.38 3.22
C ILE A 123 -12.86 7.34 2.34
N ARG A 124 -14.18 7.24 2.47
CA ARG A 124 -15.03 6.34 1.69
C ARG A 124 -16.19 7.12 1.09
N HIS A 125 -16.51 6.85 -0.17
CA HIS A 125 -17.69 7.40 -0.85
C HIS A 125 -18.51 6.26 -1.46
N TYR A 126 -19.82 6.26 -1.24
CA TYR A 126 -20.75 5.22 -1.71
C TYR A 126 -21.97 5.79 -2.49
N PRO A 127 -21.76 6.53 -3.59
CA PRO A 127 -22.87 6.90 -4.48
C PRO A 127 -23.51 5.67 -5.13
N THR A 128 -24.84 5.64 -5.08
CA THR A 128 -25.69 4.63 -5.71
C THR A 128 -26.76 5.33 -6.54
N PHE A 129 -27.05 4.78 -7.71
CA PHE A 129 -28.11 5.24 -8.59
C PHE A 129 -28.96 4.05 -9.03
N ARG A 130 -30.27 4.25 -9.12
CA ARG A 130 -31.21 3.29 -9.70
C ARG A 130 -32.25 4.02 -10.55
N LEU A 131 -32.63 3.37 -11.63
CA LEU A 131 -33.66 3.78 -12.56
C LEU A 131 -34.59 2.59 -12.81
N ASP A 132 -35.90 2.79 -12.68
CA ASP A 132 -36.92 1.82 -13.07
C ASP A 132 -37.87 2.49 -14.06
N TYR A 133 -38.16 1.82 -15.18
CA TYR A 133 -38.95 2.38 -16.27
C TYR A 133 -39.93 1.36 -16.83
N ASN A 134 -41.23 1.63 -16.69
CA ASN A 134 -42.30 0.95 -17.40
C ASN A 134 -42.37 1.51 -18.82
N VAL A 135 -41.68 0.85 -19.75
CA VAL A 135 -41.62 1.23 -21.16
C VAL A 135 -43.02 1.25 -21.77
N ASN A 136 -43.81 0.23 -21.47
CA ASN A 136 -45.23 0.09 -21.77
C ASN A 136 -45.86 -0.95 -20.81
N SER A 137 -47.13 -1.34 -21.02
CA SER A 137 -47.84 -2.31 -20.16
C SER A 137 -47.23 -3.72 -20.16
N ALA A 138 -46.44 -4.07 -21.18
CA ALA A 138 -45.82 -5.39 -21.31
C ALA A 138 -44.32 -5.39 -21.00
N ASN A 139 -43.65 -4.23 -21.01
CA ASN A 139 -42.20 -4.13 -20.94
C ASN A 139 -41.76 -3.21 -19.80
N ARG A 140 -40.87 -3.73 -18.94
CA ARG A 140 -40.25 -2.96 -17.86
C ARG A 140 -38.73 -3.09 -17.94
N ALA A 141 -38.03 -1.99 -17.72
CA ALA A 141 -36.58 -1.92 -17.67
C ALA A 141 -36.14 -1.41 -16.29
N SER A 142 -35.04 -1.94 -15.78
CA SER A 142 -34.41 -1.49 -14.54
C SER A 142 -32.91 -1.37 -14.75
N PHE A 143 -32.31 -0.39 -14.11
CA PHE A 143 -30.86 -0.19 -14.08
C PHE A 143 -30.43 0.20 -12.67
N ALA A 144 -29.35 -0.39 -12.18
CA ALA A 144 -28.74 -0.06 -10.91
C ALA A 144 -27.24 0.12 -11.10
N TYR A 145 -26.66 1.13 -10.46
CA TYR A 145 -25.26 1.48 -10.49
C TYR A 145 -24.77 1.77 -9.07
N ASN A 146 -23.67 1.14 -8.69
CA ASN A 146 -23.00 1.29 -7.41
C ASN A 146 -21.56 1.72 -7.66
N TYR A 147 -21.15 2.80 -7.01
CA TYR A 147 -19.79 3.30 -7.03
C TYR A 147 -19.27 3.33 -5.60
N GLN A 148 -18.05 2.82 -5.40
CA GLN A 148 -17.38 2.85 -4.11
C GLN A 148 -15.96 3.39 -4.29
N LYS A 149 -15.61 4.51 -3.66
CA LYS A 149 -14.25 5.02 -3.64
C LYS A 149 -13.65 4.89 -2.25
N PHE A 150 -12.52 4.20 -2.17
CA PHE A 150 -11.70 4.01 -0.99
C PHE A 150 -10.41 4.80 -1.18
N THR A 151 -9.99 5.53 -0.15
CA THR A 151 -8.71 6.24 -0.11
C THR A 151 -8.19 6.21 1.32
N ASP A 152 -7.00 5.64 1.50
CA ASP A 152 -6.30 5.53 2.78
C ASP A 152 -4.91 6.13 2.62
N TYR A 153 -4.54 7.08 3.47
CA TYR A 153 -3.19 7.65 3.46
C TYR A 153 -2.72 8.07 4.87
N PRO A 154 -1.47 7.76 5.26
CA PRO A 154 -0.63 6.73 4.64
C PRO A 154 -1.18 5.32 4.91
N ASP A 155 -0.73 4.32 4.16
CA ASP A 155 -1.09 2.92 4.40
C ASP A 155 -0.28 2.34 5.58
N THR A 156 -0.88 2.39 6.77
CA THR A 156 -0.31 1.82 8.00
C THR A 156 -0.58 0.32 8.17
N LEU A 157 -1.41 -0.29 7.34
CA LEU A 157 -1.63 -1.74 7.38
C LEU A 157 -0.46 -2.49 6.71
N ASN A 158 0.10 -1.90 5.64
CA ASN A 158 1.17 -2.50 4.86
C ASN A 158 2.56 -1.89 5.13
N ASN A 159 2.66 -1.00 6.13
CA ASN A 159 3.90 -0.30 6.52
C ASN A 159 4.44 0.67 5.45
N PHE A 160 3.56 1.41 4.77
CA PHE A 160 3.90 2.43 3.78
C PHE A 160 3.70 3.86 4.28
N GLU A 161 3.56 4.04 5.59
CA GLU A 161 3.81 5.34 6.22
C GLU A 161 5.29 5.74 6.19
N GLN A 162 5.55 7.02 6.43
CA GLN A 162 6.91 7.54 6.54
C GLN A 162 7.68 6.75 7.61
N SER A 163 8.91 6.34 7.30
CA SER A 163 9.78 5.64 8.27
C SER A 163 10.01 6.49 9.52
N PHE A 164 10.18 7.79 9.33
CA PHE A 164 10.36 8.81 10.38
C PHE A 164 9.56 10.07 10.02
N PRO A 165 9.14 10.90 11.00
CA PRO A 165 8.43 12.15 10.72
C PRO A 165 9.16 13.03 9.70
N GLY A 166 8.44 13.41 8.64
CA GLY A 166 8.95 14.30 7.59
C GLY A 166 9.77 13.60 6.50
N PHE A 167 9.99 12.29 6.58
CA PHE A 167 10.69 11.56 5.52
C PHE A 167 9.86 11.50 4.24
N PRO A 168 10.49 11.55 3.05
CA PRO A 168 9.77 11.79 1.79
C PRO A 168 8.98 10.58 1.28
N VAL A 169 9.40 9.37 1.64
CA VAL A 169 8.80 8.15 1.10
C VAL A 169 7.64 7.68 1.98
N ALA A 170 6.42 7.88 1.48
CA ALA A 170 5.19 7.32 2.02
C ALA A 170 4.16 7.22 0.91
N ALA A 171 3.20 6.31 1.08
CA ALA A 171 2.14 6.11 0.11
C ALA A 171 0.90 5.52 0.76
N GLY A 172 -0.20 5.51 0.01
CA GLY A 172 -1.52 5.10 0.46
C GLY A 172 -2.04 3.86 -0.25
N GLN A 173 -3.32 3.60 -0.02
CA GLN A 173 -4.09 2.60 -0.74
C GLN A 173 -5.37 3.27 -1.29
N ALA A 174 -5.70 2.99 -2.53
CA ALA A 174 -6.91 3.50 -3.16
C ALA A 174 -7.65 2.42 -3.96
N SER A 175 -8.97 2.53 -4.04
CA SER A 175 -9.78 1.64 -4.86
C SER A 175 -11.02 2.38 -5.36
N ILE A 176 -11.33 2.25 -6.65
CA ILE A 176 -12.58 2.75 -7.23
C ILE A 176 -13.32 1.53 -7.76
N ARG A 177 -14.30 1.06 -6.99
CA ARG A 177 -15.08 -0.13 -7.32
C ARG A 177 -16.38 0.28 -7.99
N LEU A 178 -16.70 -0.40 -9.07
CA LEU A 178 -17.84 -0.13 -9.91
C LEU A 178 -18.65 -1.42 -10.05
N GLY A 179 -19.95 -1.33 -9.82
CA GLY A 179 -20.87 -2.42 -10.10
C GLY A 179 -22.13 -1.87 -10.71
N TRP A 180 -22.60 -2.46 -11.81
CA TRP A 180 -23.89 -2.08 -12.38
C TRP A 180 -24.63 -3.30 -12.91
N SER A 181 -25.95 -3.17 -12.99
CA SER A 181 -26.81 -4.17 -13.61
C SER A 181 -27.95 -3.49 -14.34
N GLY A 182 -28.29 -4.01 -15.51
CA GLY A 182 -29.46 -3.65 -16.28
C GLY A 182 -30.31 -4.89 -16.50
N SER A 183 -31.63 -4.73 -16.51
CA SER A 183 -32.56 -5.81 -16.84
C SER A 183 -33.75 -5.29 -17.61
N VAL A 184 -34.23 -6.09 -18.57
CA VAL A 184 -35.50 -5.88 -19.24
C VAL A 184 -36.35 -7.13 -19.04
N ARG A 185 -37.60 -6.94 -18.61
CA ARG A 185 -38.59 -8.01 -18.56
C ARG A 185 -39.76 -7.66 -19.47
N SER A 186 -40.10 -8.62 -20.32
CA SER A 186 -41.11 -8.47 -21.35
C SER A 186 -42.14 -9.60 -21.27
N THR A 187 -43.41 -9.22 -21.10
CA THR A 187 -44.55 -10.11 -21.29
C THR A 187 -44.82 -10.20 -22.80
N LEU A 188 -44.16 -11.15 -23.47
CA LEU A 188 -44.25 -11.33 -24.92
C LEU A 188 -45.64 -11.82 -25.35
N LYS A 189 -46.29 -12.63 -24.51
CA LYS A 189 -47.69 -13.08 -24.61
C LYS A 189 -48.28 -13.20 -23.22
N ALA A 190 -49.60 -13.36 -23.10
CA ALA A 190 -50.28 -13.57 -21.81
C ALA A 190 -49.73 -14.76 -20.99
N ASN A 191 -49.09 -15.71 -21.66
CA ASN A 191 -48.49 -16.89 -21.07
C ASN A 191 -46.98 -17.02 -21.31
N LEU A 192 -46.31 -16.00 -21.84
CA LEU A 192 -44.89 -16.05 -22.20
C LEU A 192 -44.18 -14.78 -21.73
N VAL A 193 -43.20 -14.96 -20.84
CA VAL A 193 -42.39 -13.88 -20.27
C VAL A 193 -40.92 -14.14 -20.57
N ASN A 194 -40.20 -13.12 -21.03
CA ASN A 194 -38.76 -13.13 -21.14
C ASN A 194 -38.16 -12.11 -20.16
N GLU A 195 -37.00 -12.43 -19.60
CA GLU A 195 -36.20 -11.55 -18.77
C GLU A 195 -34.73 -11.66 -19.17
N ALA A 196 -34.19 -10.56 -19.68
CA ALA A 196 -32.78 -10.42 -20.03
C ALA A 196 -32.08 -9.53 -18.99
N ARG A 197 -30.88 -9.91 -18.58
CA ARG A 197 -30.05 -9.19 -17.61
C ARG A 197 -28.62 -9.07 -18.11
N VAL A 198 -28.01 -7.93 -17.85
CA VAL A 198 -26.58 -7.71 -18.00
C VAL A 198 -26.05 -7.09 -16.72
N GLY A 199 -24.89 -7.55 -16.27
CA GLY A 199 -24.22 -7.07 -15.08
C GLY A 199 -22.73 -6.91 -15.29
N TYR A 200 -22.14 -5.98 -14.57
CA TYR A 200 -20.71 -5.78 -14.50
C TYR A 200 -20.30 -5.52 -13.07
N SER A 201 -19.14 -6.04 -12.67
CA SER A 201 -18.47 -5.67 -11.43
C SER A 201 -16.97 -5.55 -11.68
N GLY A 202 -16.34 -4.57 -11.07
CA GLY A 202 -14.90 -4.42 -11.03
C GLY A 202 -14.48 -3.74 -9.73
N ALA A 203 -13.39 -4.23 -9.13
CA ALA A 203 -12.88 -3.72 -7.87
C ALA A 203 -11.36 -3.46 -7.96
N PRO A 204 -10.91 -2.56 -8.87
CA PRO A 204 -9.50 -2.29 -9.02
C PRO A 204 -8.97 -1.70 -7.71
N VAL A 205 -7.82 -2.20 -7.29
CA VAL A 205 -7.13 -1.71 -6.11
C VAL A 205 -5.72 -1.29 -6.49
N LYS A 206 -5.33 -0.14 -5.99
CA LYS A 206 -4.01 0.44 -6.14
C LYS A 206 -3.36 0.56 -4.78
N PHE A 207 -2.13 0.10 -4.69
CA PHE A 207 -1.29 0.19 -3.53
C PHE A 207 -0.09 1.05 -3.90
N PHE A 208 0.13 2.06 -3.08
CA PHE A 208 1.30 2.91 -3.13
C PHE A 208 1.44 3.68 -4.44
N ASP A 209 0.32 4.11 -5.03
CA ASP A 209 0.25 4.81 -6.34
C ASP A 209 0.89 6.21 -6.27
N GLU A 210 1.10 6.75 -5.07
CA GLU A 210 1.79 8.01 -4.83
C GLU A 210 3.32 7.91 -4.96
N LEU A 211 3.89 6.69 -4.91
CA LEU A 211 5.33 6.49 -5.03
C LEU A 211 5.84 6.97 -6.38
N ASN A 212 6.89 7.79 -6.34
CA ASN A 212 7.58 8.27 -7.54
C ASN A 212 9.07 8.41 -7.26
N VAL A 213 9.89 8.41 -8.33
CA VAL A 213 11.36 8.46 -8.24
C VAL A 213 11.84 9.69 -7.47
N GLY A 214 11.13 10.81 -7.55
CA GLY A 214 11.47 12.05 -6.85
C GLY A 214 11.53 11.91 -5.33
N MET A 215 10.78 10.97 -4.76
CA MET A 215 10.83 10.66 -3.32
C MET A 215 12.17 10.03 -2.88
N PHE A 216 12.98 9.54 -3.81
CA PHE A 216 14.27 8.88 -3.55
C PHE A 216 15.49 9.70 -4.00
N THR A 217 15.30 10.88 -4.60
CA THR A 217 16.38 11.72 -5.15
C THR A 217 16.52 13.08 -4.45
N GLY A 218 15.74 13.36 -3.40
CA GLY A 218 15.77 14.64 -2.68
C GLY A 218 17.02 14.85 -1.80
N SER A 219 17.20 16.06 -1.28
CA SER A 219 18.29 16.43 -0.36
C SER A 219 18.04 16.03 1.10
N LEU A 220 16.77 15.90 1.48
CA LEU A 220 16.33 15.27 2.72
C LEU A 220 16.33 13.76 2.49
N VAL A 221 17.15 13.02 3.24
CA VAL A 221 17.35 11.57 3.09
C VAL A 221 17.82 11.21 1.66
N PRO A 222 19.05 11.59 1.28
CA PRO A 222 19.52 11.50 -0.10
C PRO A 222 19.85 10.06 -0.50
N GLN A 223 18.85 9.31 -0.97
CA GLN A 223 19.04 7.92 -1.40
C GLN A 223 19.53 7.78 -2.84
N GLN A 224 19.76 8.89 -3.55
CA GLN A 224 20.33 8.93 -4.90
C GLN A 224 19.58 8.09 -5.95
N GLY A 225 18.25 7.99 -5.82
CA GLY A 225 17.42 7.20 -6.74
C GLY A 225 17.42 5.71 -6.45
N PHE A 226 17.88 5.29 -5.26
CA PHE A 226 17.79 3.93 -4.76
C PHE A 226 16.87 3.86 -3.53
N SER A 227 16.39 2.67 -3.20
CA SER A 227 15.86 2.38 -1.86
C SER A 227 16.97 1.72 -1.03
N LEU A 228 17.34 2.33 0.09
CA LEU A 228 18.41 1.78 0.93
C LEU A 228 17.84 0.85 2.00
N ARG A 229 18.29 -0.41 2.04
CA ARG A 229 17.95 -1.36 3.10
C ARG A 229 19.03 -1.46 4.15
N PHE A 230 18.71 -0.97 5.33
CA PHE A 230 19.61 -1.06 6.48
C PHE A 230 19.71 -2.51 6.96
N PRO A 231 20.91 -2.98 7.34
CA PRO A 231 21.09 -4.32 7.89
C PRO A 231 20.62 -4.38 9.35
N SER A 232 20.65 -5.56 9.95
CA SER A 232 20.42 -5.75 11.38
C SER A 232 21.69 -5.53 12.19
N VAL A 233 21.62 -4.69 13.23
CA VAL A 233 22.68 -4.55 14.24
C VAL A 233 22.04 -4.98 15.56
N ASN A 234 22.22 -6.23 15.97
CA ASN A 234 21.45 -6.95 17.01
C ASN A 234 19.95 -7.13 16.69
N SER A 235 19.28 -6.07 16.23
CA SER A 235 17.90 -6.05 15.75
C SER A 235 17.81 -5.37 14.38
N ASN A 236 16.70 -5.58 13.66
CA ASN A 236 16.46 -4.93 12.38
C ASN A 236 16.39 -3.40 12.56
N LEU A 237 17.26 -2.67 11.88
CA LEU A 237 17.22 -1.22 11.84
C LEU A 237 16.09 -0.74 10.92
N GLN A 238 15.43 0.36 11.32
CA GLN A 238 14.46 1.01 10.43
C GLN A 238 15.18 1.65 9.26
N SER A 239 14.87 1.18 8.05
CA SER A 239 15.36 1.75 6.80
C SER A 239 14.71 3.13 6.52
N PRO A 240 15.36 4.02 5.76
CA PRO A 240 14.88 5.38 5.48
C PRO A 240 13.58 5.47 4.66
N GLY A 241 13.02 4.36 4.18
CA GLY A 241 11.71 4.35 3.55
C GLY A 241 11.13 2.94 3.43
N PRO A 242 9.83 2.83 3.11
CA PRO A 242 9.22 1.56 2.73
C PRO A 242 9.81 1.03 1.40
N ALA A 243 9.42 -0.20 1.04
CA ALA A 243 9.85 -0.80 -0.22
C ALA A 243 9.35 0.01 -1.43
N PRO A 244 10.13 0.16 -2.50
CA PRO A 244 9.74 0.95 -3.66
C PRO A 244 8.85 0.15 -4.62
N ALA A 245 7.77 -0.46 -4.13
CA ALA A 245 7.01 -1.47 -4.87
C ALA A 245 5.55 -1.06 -5.08
N PRO A 246 5.24 -0.06 -5.92
CA PRO A 246 3.87 0.27 -6.29
C PRO A 246 3.18 -0.90 -6.99
N GLN A 247 1.91 -1.12 -6.67
CA GLN A 247 1.15 -2.26 -7.19
C GLN A 247 -0.27 -1.88 -7.53
N SER A 248 -0.83 -2.53 -8.54
CA SER A 248 -2.26 -2.45 -8.81
C SER A 248 -2.77 -3.78 -9.36
N ARG A 249 -4.04 -4.08 -9.12
CA ARG A 249 -4.70 -5.22 -9.74
C ARG A 249 -6.20 -5.02 -9.80
N ASN A 250 -6.84 -5.78 -10.66
CA ASN A 250 -8.28 -5.88 -10.71
C ASN A 250 -8.69 -7.28 -11.14
N ALA A 251 -9.84 -7.71 -10.64
CA ALA A 251 -10.64 -8.74 -11.25
C ALA A 251 -11.99 -8.10 -11.57
N ASN A 252 -12.38 -8.13 -12.84
CA ASN A 252 -13.72 -7.73 -13.23
C ASN A 252 -14.51 -8.95 -13.69
N SER A 253 -15.82 -8.78 -13.73
CA SER A 253 -16.74 -9.79 -14.24
C SER A 253 -17.85 -9.12 -15.02
N THR A 254 -18.16 -9.65 -16.19
CA THR A 254 -19.36 -9.31 -16.97
C THR A 254 -20.27 -10.53 -17.00
N LEU A 255 -21.55 -10.33 -16.67
CA LEU A 255 -22.60 -11.33 -16.64
C LEU A 255 -23.67 -10.97 -17.67
N ILE A 256 -24.11 -11.94 -18.46
CA ILE A 256 -25.26 -11.84 -19.36
C ILE A 256 -26.16 -13.04 -19.09
N GLU A 257 -27.44 -12.80 -18.80
CA GLU A 257 -28.42 -13.83 -18.52
C GLU A 257 -29.69 -13.57 -19.33
N ASP A 258 -30.29 -14.65 -19.81
CA ASP A 258 -31.62 -14.62 -20.42
C ASP A 258 -32.45 -15.78 -19.88
N THR A 259 -33.71 -15.52 -19.53
CA THR A 259 -34.66 -16.54 -19.10
C THR A 259 -36.02 -16.29 -19.72
N VAL A 260 -36.58 -17.33 -20.34
CA VAL A 260 -37.95 -17.37 -20.86
C VAL A 260 -38.77 -18.33 -20.01
N THR A 261 -39.88 -17.85 -19.47
CA THR A 261 -40.89 -18.65 -18.79
C THR A 261 -42.15 -18.74 -19.65
N TRP A 262 -42.58 -19.95 -19.96
CA TRP A 262 -43.75 -20.24 -20.78
C TRP A 262 -44.75 -21.13 -20.03
N LEU A 263 -45.99 -20.63 -19.90
CA LEU A 263 -47.13 -21.42 -19.44
C LEU A 263 -47.85 -22.00 -20.66
N LYS A 264 -47.78 -23.32 -20.84
CA LYS A 264 -48.41 -24.04 -21.94
C LYS A 264 -49.44 -25.04 -21.40
N GLY A 265 -50.71 -24.64 -21.37
CA GLY A 265 -51.77 -25.45 -20.75
C GLY A 265 -51.51 -25.62 -19.26
N ALA A 266 -51.45 -26.87 -18.79
CA ALA A 266 -51.13 -27.20 -17.40
C ALA A 266 -49.61 -27.25 -17.09
N HIS A 267 -48.75 -26.98 -18.08
CA HIS A 267 -47.29 -27.07 -17.91
C HIS A 267 -46.65 -25.68 -17.77
N SER A 268 -45.65 -25.57 -16.90
CA SER A 268 -44.74 -24.42 -16.77
C SER A 268 -43.35 -24.84 -17.23
N ILE A 269 -42.79 -24.13 -18.20
CA ILE A 269 -41.48 -24.40 -18.78
C ILE A 269 -40.61 -23.16 -18.59
N SER A 270 -39.42 -23.32 -18.01
CA SER A 270 -38.41 -22.26 -17.91
C SER A 270 -37.15 -22.69 -18.67
N MET A 271 -36.66 -21.82 -19.55
CA MET A 271 -35.48 -22.07 -20.40
C MET A 271 -34.65 -20.79 -20.46
N GLY A 272 -33.34 -20.91 -20.64
CA GLY A 272 -32.47 -19.75 -20.63
C GLY A 272 -31.00 -20.11 -20.78
N GLY A 273 -30.14 -19.09 -20.65
CA GLY A 273 -28.70 -19.24 -20.68
C GLY A 273 -28.00 -18.13 -19.91
N THR A 274 -26.81 -18.44 -19.42
CA THR A 274 -25.94 -17.51 -18.71
C THR A 274 -24.55 -17.55 -19.32
N PHE A 275 -23.97 -16.37 -19.55
CA PHE A 275 -22.57 -16.19 -19.92
C PHE A 275 -21.90 -15.29 -18.89
N THR A 276 -20.75 -15.72 -18.38
CA THR A 276 -19.93 -14.91 -17.48
C THR A 276 -18.51 -14.87 -18.00
N GLN A 277 -17.97 -13.66 -18.18
CA GLN A 277 -16.57 -13.42 -18.47
C GLN A 277 -15.90 -12.83 -17.24
N TYR A 278 -14.69 -13.31 -16.94
CA TYR A 278 -13.82 -12.76 -15.91
C TYR A 278 -12.52 -12.30 -16.55
N ASP A 279 -12.15 -11.03 -16.37
CA ASP A 279 -10.85 -10.52 -16.78
C ASP A 279 -10.05 -10.13 -15.53
N ILE A 280 -8.80 -10.57 -15.48
CA ILE A 280 -7.90 -10.34 -14.36
C ILE A 280 -6.62 -9.72 -14.90
N TRP A 281 -6.15 -8.68 -14.23
CA TRP A 281 -4.82 -8.13 -14.48
C TRP A 281 -4.15 -7.75 -13.15
N ALA A 282 -2.82 -7.82 -13.15
CA ALA A 282 -1.99 -7.40 -12.03
C ALA A 282 -0.74 -6.69 -12.55
N LYS A 283 -0.39 -5.58 -11.90
CA LYS A 283 0.84 -4.82 -12.13
C LYS A 283 1.59 -4.70 -10.81
N ASN A 284 2.84 -5.14 -10.80
CA ASN A 284 3.75 -5.03 -9.69
C ASN A 284 5.17 -4.91 -10.26
N SER A 285 5.83 -3.80 -9.98
CA SER A 285 7.23 -3.59 -10.32
C SER A 285 7.88 -2.74 -9.26
N MET A 286 9.17 -2.93 -9.10
CA MET A 286 10.00 -2.14 -8.21
C MET A 286 10.40 -0.84 -8.92
N LEU A 287 9.94 0.29 -8.38
CA LEU A 287 10.05 1.64 -8.91
C LEU A 287 11.50 2.16 -8.96
N VAL A 288 12.31 1.83 -7.95
CA VAL A 288 13.74 2.16 -7.90
C VAL A 288 14.54 0.97 -7.38
N PRO A 289 15.78 0.74 -7.83
CA PRO A 289 16.60 -0.36 -7.34
C PRO A 289 16.86 -0.28 -5.84
N GLN A 290 16.93 -1.45 -5.21
CA GLN A 290 17.17 -1.57 -3.77
C GLN A 290 18.63 -1.94 -3.50
N ILE A 291 19.29 -1.20 -2.62
CA ILE A 291 20.67 -1.44 -2.17
C ILE A 291 20.64 -2.15 -0.81
N SER A 292 21.43 -3.20 -0.66
CA SER A 292 21.65 -3.89 0.63
C SER A 292 23.10 -3.80 1.07
N PHE A 293 23.33 -3.63 2.37
CA PHE A 293 24.68 -3.50 2.95
C PHE A 293 25.12 -4.76 3.69
N SER A 294 26.31 -5.26 3.38
CA SER A 294 26.94 -6.36 4.11
C SER A 294 28.42 -6.44 3.77
N VAL A 295 29.19 -7.17 4.59
CA VAL A 295 30.57 -7.57 4.27
C VAL A 295 30.50 -9.02 3.78
N LEU A 296 30.66 -9.24 2.48
CA LEU A 296 30.64 -10.58 1.88
C LEU A 296 31.88 -11.39 2.30
N THR A 297 31.84 -12.71 2.18
CA THR A 297 33.01 -13.57 2.49
C THR A 297 34.23 -13.28 1.61
N SER A 298 34.00 -12.79 0.38
CA SER A 298 35.05 -12.34 -0.53
C SER A 298 35.55 -10.91 -0.26
N ASP A 299 34.92 -10.19 0.67
CA ASP A 299 35.32 -8.85 1.06
C ASP A 299 36.58 -8.93 1.94
N PRO A 300 37.67 -8.21 1.63
CA PRO A 300 38.88 -8.16 2.47
C PRO A 300 38.63 -7.76 3.93
N ALA A 301 37.57 -6.99 4.22
CA ALA A 301 37.23 -6.61 5.58
C ALA A 301 36.55 -7.72 6.40
N SER A 302 36.14 -8.83 5.77
CA SER A 302 35.58 -9.97 6.49
C SER A 302 36.53 -10.50 7.57
N GLY A 303 37.84 -10.45 7.32
CA GLY A 303 38.88 -10.85 8.28
C GLY A 303 38.98 -9.99 9.54
N LEU A 304 38.34 -8.81 9.60
CA LEU A 304 38.30 -7.98 10.80
C LEU A 304 37.38 -8.56 11.87
N PHE A 305 36.31 -9.25 11.47
CA PHE A 305 35.21 -9.67 12.33
C PHE A 305 35.47 -11.07 12.87
N THR A 306 36.44 -11.16 13.78
CA THR A 306 36.87 -12.42 14.41
C THR A 306 36.85 -12.30 15.94
N ALA A 307 36.83 -13.43 16.64
CA ALA A 307 36.89 -13.44 18.11
C ALA A 307 38.18 -12.83 18.68
N ALA A 308 39.27 -12.79 17.90
CA ALA A 308 40.52 -12.14 18.31
C ALA A 308 40.37 -10.62 18.41
N ASN A 309 39.66 -10.00 17.46
CA ASN A 309 39.39 -8.56 17.46
C ASN A 309 38.18 -8.16 18.32
N PHE A 310 37.33 -9.14 18.68
CA PHE A 310 36.18 -8.97 19.57
C PHE A 310 36.22 -9.99 20.72
N PRO A 311 37.20 -9.89 21.66
CA PRO A 311 37.33 -10.85 22.75
C PRO A 311 36.06 -10.93 23.59
N GLY A 312 35.56 -12.15 23.85
CA GLY A 312 34.35 -12.38 24.63
C GLY A 312 33.02 -12.08 23.90
N ALA A 313 33.05 -11.72 22.62
CA ALA A 313 31.85 -11.56 21.82
C ALA A 313 31.28 -12.92 21.36
N SER A 314 29.95 -13.02 21.29
CA SER A 314 29.28 -14.14 20.60
C SER A 314 29.42 -14.01 19.09
N SER A 315 29.16 -15.09 18.34
CA SER A 315 29.07 -15.05 16.87
C SER A 315 28.02 -14.03 16.37
N ALA A 316 26.91 -13.90 17.08
CA ALA A 316 25.87 -12.91 16.79
C ALA A 316 26.38 -11.47 16.97
N ASN A 317 27.14 -11.20 18.04
CA ASN A 317 27.74 -9.89 18.27
C ASN A 317 28.77 -9.53 17.18
N ILE A 318 29.59 -10.49 16.77
CA ILE A 318 30.56 -10.30 15.68
C ILE A 318 29.83 -9.97 14.36
N THR A 319 28.73 -10.68 14.06
CA THR A 319 27.90 -10.41 12.88
C THR A 319 27.24 -9.02 12.96
N ALA A 320 26.75 -8.62 14.13
CA ALA A 320 26.16 -7.29 14.33
C ALA A 320 27.20 -6.16 14.18
N ALA A 321 28.43 -6.35 14.67
CA ALA A 321 29.54 -5.42 14.45
C ALA A 321 29.92 -5.31 12.97
N GLN A 322 29.95 -6.44 12.26
CA GLN A 322 30.16 -6.51 10.81
C GLN A 322 29.09 -5.73 10.04
N ASN A 323 27.82 -5.90 10.41
CA ASN A 323 26.71 -5.18 9.79
C ASN A 323 26.73 -3.68 10.11
N LEU A 324 27.10 -3.28 11.34
CA LEU A 324 27.28 -1.89 11.69
C LEU A 324 28.36 -1.25 10.82
N TYR A 325 29.51 -1.92 10.69
CA TYR A 325 30.59 -1.47 9.83
C TYR A 325 30.17 -1.37 8.37
N ALA A 326 29.46 -2.39 7.85
CA ALA A 326 28.96 -2.39 6.48
C ALA A 326 28.04 -1.19 6.19
N LEU A 327 27.12 -0.90 7.11
CA LEU A 327 26.23 0.25 7.00
C LEU A 327 27.02 1.55 7.04
N LEU A 328 27.85 1.77 8.07
CA LEU A 328 28.58 3.03 8.24
C LEU A 328 29.52 3.35 7.09
N THR A 329 30.14 2.33 6.48
CA THR A 329 31.08 2.50 5.38
C THR A 329 30.44 2.38 3.99
N GLY A 330 29.11 2.20 3.91
CA GLY A 330 28.41 2.09 2.63
C GLY A 330 28.78 0.84 1.82
N ARG A 331 29.14 -0.27 2.48
CA ARG A 331 29.54 -1.52 1.80
C ARG A 331 28.35 -2.22 1.15
N VAL A 332 28.16 -1.93 -0.13
CA VAL A 332 27.10 -2.52 -0.96
C VAL A 332 27.39 -4.00 -1.21
N SER A 333 26.44 -4.84 -0.84
CA SER A 333 26.48 -6.30 -1.07
C SER A 333 25.62 -6.74 -2.25
N ALA A 334 24.55 -5.99 -2.54
CA ALA A 334 23.67 -6.24 -3.66
C ALA A 334 22.94 -4.97 -4.09
N ILE A 335 22.71 -4.85 -5.39
CA ILE A 335 21.74 -3.95 -5.99
C ILE A 335 20.71 -4.84 -6.69
N THR A 336 19.47 -4.83 -6.21
CA THR A 336 18.41 -5.68 -6.73
C THR A 336 17.38 -4.85 -7.47
N SER A 337 16.97 -5.31 -8.65
CA SER A 337 15.87 -4.75 -9.41
C SER A 337 15.02 -5.80 -10.08
N ASP A 338 13.77 -5.46 -10.41
CA ASP A 338 12.97 -6.23 -11.36
C ASP A 338 12.83 -5.50 -12.69
N ALA A 339 12.68 -6.28 -13.75
CA ALA A 339 12.27 -5.83 -15.06
C ALA A 339 11.02 -6.64 -15.42
N ARG A 340 9.95 -5.95 -15.79
CA ARG A 340 8.67 -6.56 -16.16
C ARG A 340 8.36 -6.14 -17.58
N LEU A 341 8.10 -7.12 -18.44
CA LEU A 341 7.59 -6.88 -19.79
C LEU A 341 6.12 -6.46 -19.69
N ASP A 342 5.78 -5.32 -20.29
CA ASP A 342 4.39 -4.92 -20.48
C ASP A 342 3.83 -5.60 -21.76
N GLU A 343 2.73 -6.33 -21.63
CA GLU A 343 2.15 -7.11 -22.73
C GLU A 343 1.61 -6.24 -23.89
N GLN A 344 1.32 -4.95 -23.66
CA GLN A 344 0.88 -4.03 -24.70
C GLN A 344 2.05 -3.37 -25.43
N SER A 345 3.13 -3.04 -24.72
CA SER A 345 4.31 -2.37 -25.32
C SER A 345 5.41 -3.34 -25.76
N GLY A 346 5.44 -4.56 -25.22
CA GLY A 346 6.50 -5.54 -25.40
C GLY A 346 7.84 -5.15 -24.75
N GLN A 347 7.85 -4.13 -23.90
CA GLN A 347 9.05 -3.57 -23.24
C GLN A 347 9.08 -3.85 -21.75
#